data_AF-A0A1I1NL77-F1
#
_entry.id   AF-A0A1I1NL77-F1
#
_cell.length_a   1.000
_cell.length_b   1.000
_cell.length_c   1.000
_cell.angle_alpha   90.00
_cell.angle_beta   90.00
_cell.angle_gamma   90.00
#
_symmetry.space_group_name_H-M   'P 1'
#
loop_
_entity.id
_entity.type
_entity.pdbx_description
1 polymer ?
#
loop_
_entity_poly.entity_id
_entity_poly.type
_entity_poly.pdbx_seq_one_letter_code
_entity_poly.pdbx_strand_id
1 'polypeptide(L)'
;MVKIKDKNLPELAEIYNSGGKDVLYQKLRESFGIKYPWSTLDRMKNIDYLGYNEATDRFTATRCEKAGESLFMSIDELCSPVKPQHICEDKTERNAPKAEAMEKLVKELIGDRLLELSRYVVMDTINKTMIIDKTALTDAGYTLVTH
;
A
#
# COMPACT_ATOMS: atom_id res chain seq x y z
N MET A 1 -16.06 14.25 22.03
CA MET A 1 -14.98 13.28 22.33
C MET A 1 -13.77 13.68 21.50
N VAL A 2 -12.70 14.17 22.11
CA VAL A 2 -11.51 14.65 21.37
C VAL A 2 -10.82 13.43 20.75
N LYS A 3 -10.73 13.39 19.42
CA LYS A 3 -10.05 12.32 18.69
C LYS A 3 -8.67 12.81 18.28
N ILE A 4 -7.63 12.08 18.66
CA ILE A 4 -6.27 12.32 18.16
C ILE A 4 -6.25 11.98 16.68
N LYS A 5 -5.66 12.87 15.88
CA LYS A 5 -5.41 12.66 14.45
C LYS A 5 -4.41 11.52 14.27
N ASP A 6 -4.64 10.67 13.28
CA ASP A 6 -3.85 9.45 13.05
C ASP A 6 -2.36 9.72 12.80
N LYS A 7 -2.05 10.92 12.29
CA LYS A 7 -0.68 11.42 12.08
C LYS A 7 0.17 11.50 13.35
N ASN A 8 -0.43 11.64 14.52
CA ASN A 8 0.30 11.78 15.79
C ASN A 8 0.47 10.44 16.52
N LEU A 9 -0.16 9.37 16.05
CA LEU A 9 -0.13 8.06 16.71
C LEU A 9 1.24 7.37 16.67
N PRO A 10 2.07 7.50 15.60
CA PRO A 10 3.44 6.95 15.61
C PRO A 10 4.32 7.58 16.70
N GLU A 11 4.26 8.90 16.88
CA GLU A 11 5.02 9.60 17.93
C GLU A 11 4.58 9.14 19.33
N LEU A 12 3.27 8.96 19.54
CA LEU A 12 2.74 8.42 20.80
C LEU A 12 3.19 6.97 21.04
N ALA A 13 3.34 6.18 19.98
CA ALA A 13 3.85 4.81 20.07
C ALA A 13 5.33 4.77 20.46
N GLU A 14 6.16 5.70 19.97
CA GLU A 14 7.55 5.87 20.43
C GLU A 14 7.63 6.24 21.91
N ILE A 15 6.77 7.16 22.36
CA ILE A 15 6.68 7.55 23.77
C ILE A 15 6.28 6.35 24.64
N TYR A 16 5.36 5.51 24.18
CA TYR A 16 4.99 4.28 24.87
C TYR A 16 6.16 3.28 24.93
N ASN A 17 6.87 3.08 23.83
CA ASN A 17 7.99 2.14 23.79
C ASN A 17 9.18 2.55 24.67
N SER A 18 9.39 3.86 24.85
CA SER A 18 10.50 4.42 25.63
C SER A 18 10.17 4.65 27.10
N GLY A 19 8.97 5.17 27.40
CA GLY A 19 8.56 5.58 28.74
C GLY A 19 7.40 4.78 29.32
N GLY A 20 6.84 3.83 28.59
CA GLY A 20 5.72 3.01 29.02
C GLY A 20 4.39 3.76 29.08
N LYS A 21 3.43 3.11 29.73
CA LYS A 21 2.02 3.53 29.80
C LYS A 21 1.82 4.88 30.51
N ASP A 22 2.54 5.11 31.60
CA ASP A 22 2.31 6.29 32.46
C ASP A 22 2.76 7.58 31.77
N VAL A 23 3.92 7.55 31.10
CA VAL A 23 4.44 8.69 30.32
C VAL A 23 3.52 9.01 29.15
N LEU A 24 3.02 7.98 28.45
CA LEU A 24 2.02 8.16 27.41
C LEU A 24 0.76 8.83 27.96
N TYR A 25 0.24 8.37 29.10
CA TYR A 25 -0.99 8.90 29.69
C TYR A 25 -0.85 10.35 30.13
N GLN A 26 0.30 10.72 30.67
CA GLN A 26 0.61 12.09 31.00
C GLN A 26 0.61 12.98 29.74
N LYS A 27 1.32 12.55 28.69
CA LYS A 27 1.34 13.27 27.40
C LYS A 27 -0.05 13.45 26.80
N LEU A 28 -0.89 12.42 26.86
CA LEU A 28 -2.27 12.45 26.35
C LEU A 28 -3.16 13.44 27.11
N ARG A 29 -2.97 13.58 28.42
CA ARG A 29 -3.72 14.54 29.25
C ARG A 29 -3.25 15.97 29.02
N GLU A 30 -1.93 16.18 29.03
CA GLU A 30 -1.33 17.52 28.95
C GLU A 30 -1.41 18.11 27.54
N SER A 31 -1.07 17.34 26.50
CA SER A 31 -0.97 17.86 25.14
C SER A 31 -2.30 17.82 24.38
N PHE A 32 -3.18 16.86 24.70
CA PHE A 32 -4.42 16.63 23.94
C PHE A 32 -5.70 16.79 24.77
N GLY A 33 -5.59 17.05 26.08
CA GLY A 33 -6.75 17.24 26.96
C GLY A 33 -7.64 16.01 27.10
N ILE A 34 -7.08 14.80 26.92
CA ILE A 34 -7.88 13.56 26.88
C ILE A 34 -8.21 13.11 28.29
N LYS A 35 -9.51 13.09 28.61
CA LYS A 35 -10.04 12.65 29.91
C LYS A 35 -9.76 11.17 30.21
N TYR A 36 -9.77 10.31 29.19
CA TYR A 36 -9.60 8.86 29.32
C TYR A 36 -8.48 8.34 28.39
N PRO A 37 -7.20 8.41 28.81
CA PRO A 37 -6.06 8.00 27.98
C PRO A 37 -6.07 6.52 27.59
N TRP A 38 -6.67 5.66 28.42
CA TRP A 38 -6.71 4.22 28.20
C TRP A 38 -7.43 3.82 26.92
N SER A 39 -8.50 4.54 26.54
CA SER A 39 -9.24 4.25 25.31
C SER A 39 -8.44 4.63 24.06
N THR A 40 -7.49 5.56 24.19
CA THR A 40 -6.56 5.88 23.11
C THR A 40 -5.51 4.79 22.95
N LEU A 41 -4.95 4.30 24.06
CA LEU A 41 -3.99 3.19 24.04
C LEU A 41 -4.63 1.91 23.49
N ASP A 42 -5.84 1.58 23.94
CA ASP A 42 -6.62 0.45 23.43
C ASP A 42 -6.86 0.57 21.92
N ARG A 43 -7.27 1.77 21.45
CA ARG A 43 -7.38 2.05 20.02
C ARG A 43 -6.06 1.87 19.29
N MET A 44 -4.94 2.36 19.83
CA MET A 44 -3.62 2.23 19.21
C MET A 44 -3.20 0.76 19.05
N LYS A 45 -3.49 -0.10 20.02
CA LYS A 45 -3.18 -1.54 19.95
C LYS A 45 -3.97 -2.26 18.85
N ASN A 46 -5.19 -1.80 18.57
CA ASN A 46 -6.07 -2.35 17.54
C ASN A 46 -5.85 -1.74 16.14
N ILE A 47 -4.84 -0.88 15.96
CA ILE A 47 -4.52 -0.27 14.66
C ILE A 47 -3.43 -1.08 13.97
N ASP A 48 -3.76 -1.65 12.82
CA ASP A 48 -2.87 -2.54 12.06
C ASP A 48 -1.53 -1.88 11.70
N TYR A 49 -1.53 -0.61 11.27
CA TYR A 49 -0.31 0.08 10.82
C TYR A 49 0.68 0.41 11.95
N LEU A 50 0.24 0.44 13.22
CA LEU A 50 1.13 0.66 14.37
C LEU A 50 1.82 -0.64 14.81
N GLY A 51 1.26 -1.80 14.42
CA GLY A 51 1.81 -3.13 14.66
C GLY A 51 2.13 -3.37 16.13
N TYR A 52 1.12 -3.58 16.97
CA TYR A 52 1.37 -3.87 18.37
C TYR A 52 1.76 -5.34 18.58
N ASN A 53 2.89 -5.57 19.27
CA ASN A 53 3.35 -6.90 19.66
C ASN A 53 3.02 -7.15 21.14
N GLU A 54 2.05 -8.03 21.38
CA GLU A 54 1.60 -8.42 22.72
C GLU A 54 2.70 -9.12 23.54
N ALA A 55 3.55 -9.92 22.90
CA ALA A 55 4.59 -10.69 23.61
C ALA A 55 5.69 -9.79 24.19
N THR A 56 5.97 -8.66 23.53
CA THR A 56 7.00 -7.70 23.95
C THR A 56 6.45 -6.43 24.58
N ASP A 57 5.11 -6.30 24.66
CA ASP A 57 4.38 -5.10 25.06
C ASP A 57 4.94 -3.82 24.39
N ARG A 58 5.14 -3.87 23.08
CA ARG A 58 5.73 -2.77 22.30
C ARG A 58 5.05 -2.61 20.95
N PHE A 59 4.96 -1.38 20.49
CA PHE A 59 4.58 -1.07 19.13
C PHE A 59 5.78 -1.26 18.21
N THR A 60 5.58 -1.84 17.03
CA THR A 60 6.63 -1.93 16.02
C THR A 60 6.83 -0.62 15.29
N ALA A 61 5.95 0.38 15.55
CA ALA A 61 5.98 1.76 15.08
C ALA A 61 7.13 1.98 14.11
N THR A 62 6.92 1.50 12.88
CA THR A 62 7.87 1.71 11.82
C THR A 62 7.88 3.20 11.67
N ARG A 63 8.92 3.87 12.18
CA ARG A 63 9.31 5.14 11.59
C ARG A 63 9.31 4.81 10.11
N CYS A 64 8.49 5.52 9.35
CA CYS A 64 8.79 5.76 7.96
C CYS A 64 10.06 6.63 7.98
N GLU A 65 11.16 6.02 8.41
CA GLU A 65 12.45 6.63 8.57
C GLU A 65 12.97 6.72 7.15
N LYS A 66 12.94 7.95 6.65
CA LYS A 66 13.77 8.43 5.55
C LYS A 66 13.39 7.90 4.16
N ALA A 67 12.26 8.39 3.66
CA ALA A 67 12.10 8.67 2.23
C ALA A 67 13.12 9.70 1.66
N GLY A 68 14.17 10.08 2.41
CA GLY A 68 15.16 11.10 2.03
C GLY A 68 16.58 10.60 1.83
N GLU A 69 16.96 9.41 2.34
CA GLU A 69 18.33 8.87 2.18
C GLU A 69 18.36 7.51 1.48
N SER A 70 17.21 6.90 1.21
CA SER A 70 17.09 5.62 0.49
C SER A 70 16.49 5.76 -0.92
N LEU A 71 16.53 6.95 -1.53
CA LEU A 71 16.03 7.12 -2.90
C LEU A 71 16.97 6.47 -3.93
N PHE A 72 18.26 6.35 -3.58
CA PHE A 72 19.27 5.69 -4.40
C PHE A 72 19.98 4.62 -3.59
N MET A 73 19.98 3.39 -4.10
CA MET A 73 20.81 2.29 -3.58
C MET A 73 22.29 2.60 -3.81
N SER A 74 23.16 2.15 -2.90
CA SER A 74 24.60 2.23 -3.10
C SER A 74 25.07 1.23 -4.18
N ILE A 75 26.25 1.47 -4.78
CA ILE A 75 26.77 0.60 -5.84
C ILE A 75 27.05 -0.82 -5.34
N ASP A 76 27.50 -0.96 -4.09
CA ASP A 76 27.76 -2.25 -3.46
C ASP A 76 26.45 -3.01 -3.18
N GLU A 77 25.36 -2.30 -2.93
CA GLU A 77 24.03 -2.86 -2.72
C GLU A 77 23.39 -3.34 -4.04
N LEU A 78 23.67 -2.65 -5.15
CA LEU A 78 23.29 -3.10 -6.51
C LEU A 78 24.07 -4.34 -6.95
N CYS A 79 25.34 -4.47 -6.55
CA CYS A 79 26.19 -5.61 -6.88
C CYS A 79 26.04 -6.79 -5.93
N SER A 80 25.31 -6.63 -4.82
CA SER A 80 25.03 -7.70 -3.88
C SER A 80 23.97 -8.65 -4.47
N PRO A 81 24.06 -9.97 -4.23
CA PRO A 81 23.03 -10.91 -4.66
C PRO A 81 21.70 -10.49 -4.03
N VAL A 82 20.75 -10.10 -4.89
CA VAL A 82 19.46 -9.53 -4.52
C VAL A 82 18.77 -10.47 -3.52
N LYS A 83 18.76 -10.07 -2.25
CA LYS A 83 17.80 -10.58 -1.28
C LYS A 83 16.58 -9.67 -1.42
N PRO A 84 15.46 -10.14 -1.98
CA PRO A 84 14.30 -9.29 -2.15
C PRO A 84 13.77 -8.87 -0.76
N GLN A 85 14.15 -7.66 -0.33
CA GLN A 85 13.44 -6.94 0.71
C GLN A 85 12.19 -6.38 0.06
N HIS A 86 11.17 -7.22 -0.03
CA HIS A 86 9.86 -6.78 -0.45
C HIS A 86 9.41 -5.66 0.47
N ILE A 87 9.10 -4.53 -0.17
CA ILE A 87 8.15 -3.51 0.23
C ILE A 87 7.02 -4.17 1.04
N CYS A 88 6.60 -3.52 2.11
CA CYS A 88 5.43 -3.87 2.90
C CYS A 88 4.20 -4.00 1.98
N GLU A 89 4.00 -5.19 1.43
CA GLU A 89 2.75 -5.64 0.85
C GLU A 89 2.10 -6.59 1.84
N ASP A 90 0.80 -6.40 2.01
CA ASP A 90 -0.07 -7.13 2.91
C ASP A 90 0.27 -8.61 3.03
N LYS A 91 0.34 -9.07 4.28
CA LYS A 91 0.49 -10.46 4.64
C LYS A 91 -0.78 -11.25 4.31
N THR A 92 -1.05 -11.50 3.03
CA THR A 92 -2.13 -12.44 2.66
C THR A 92 -1.89 -13.28 1.40
N GLU A 93 -0.83 -13.06 0.61
CA GLU A 93 -0.64 -13.84 -0.64
C GLU A 93 0.63 -14.71 -0.71
N ARG A 94 1.32 -14.94 0.42
CA ARG A 94 2.43 -15.92 0.44
C ARG A 94 1.89 -17.33 0.68
N ASN A 95 1.19 -17.90 -0.30
CA ASN A 95 1.02 -19.36 -0.53
C ASN A 95 0.03 -19.66 -1.68
N ALA A 96 -0.19 -18.74 -2.63
CA ALA A 96 -0.89 -19.11 -3.84
C ALA A 96 -0.02 -20.13 -4.62
N PRO A 97 -0.54 -21.31 -5.02
CA PRO A 97 0.21 -22.24 -5.86
C PRO A 97 0.71 -21.49 -7.10
N LYS A 98 1.92 -21.83 -7.58
CA LYS A 98 2.55 -21.20 -8.76
C LYS A 98 1.60 -21.04 -9.96
N ALA A 99 0.62 -21.93 -10.09
CA ALA A 99 -0.45 -21.87 -11.08
C ALA A 99 -1.40 -20.67 -10.90
N GLU A 100 -1.82 -20.34 -9.68
CA GLU A 100 -2.72 -19.23 -9.37
C GLU A 100 -2.02 -17.87 -9.57
N ALA A 101 -0.75 -17.76 -9.17
CA ALA A 101 0.06 -16.57 -9.44
C ALA A 101 0.25 -16.33 -10.95
N MET A 102 0.44 -17.40 -11.73
CA MET A 102 0.52 -17.33 -13.20
C MET A 102 -0.83 -16.90 -13.80
N GLU A 103 -1.94 -17.44 -13.30
CA GLU A 103 -3.28 -17.08 -13.78
C GLU A 103 -3.61 -15.61 -13.51
N LYS A 104 -3.22 -15.09 -12.34
CA LYS A 104 -3.36 -13.67 -11.99
C LYS A 104 -2.56 -12.80 -12.96
N LEU A 105 -1.31 -13.14 -13.22
CA LEU A 105 -0.46 -12.44 -14.19
C LEU A 105 -1.06 -12.47 -15.61
N VAL A 106 -1.59 -13.60 -16.05
CA VAL A 106 -2.26 -13.72 -17.36
C VAL A 106 -3.49 -12.81 -17.43
N LYS A 107 -4.31 -12.76 -16.36
CA LYS A 107 -5.48 -11.87 -16.29
C LYS A 107 -5.08 -10.39 -16.36
N GLU A 108 -4.02 -10.00 -15.66
CA GLU A 108 -3.50 -8.64 -15.68
C GLU A 108 -3.02 -8.25 -17.08
N LEU A 109 -2.21 -9.09 -17.73
CA LEU A 109 -1.72 -8.82 -19.09
C LEU A 109 -2.85 -8.73 -20.13
N ILE A 110 -3.86 -9.60 -20.02
CA ILE A 110 -5.05 -9.53 -20.89
C ILE A 110 -5.82 -8.24 -20.61
N GLY A 111 -5.97 -7.86 -19.33
CA GLY A 111 -6.62 -6.62 -18.91
C GLY A 111 -5.93 -5.39 -19.50
N ASP A 112 -4.61 -5.31 -19.38
CA ASP A 112 -3.81 -4.21 -19.93
C ASP A 112 -3.98 -4.12 -21.45
N ARG A 113 -3.95 -5.27 -22.14
CA ARG A 113 -4.11 -5.28 -23.60
C ARG A 113 -5.53 -4.89 -24.04
N LEU A 114 -6.56 -5.31 -23.33
CA LEU A 114 -7.95 -4.92 -23.61
C LEU A 114 -8.17 -3.43 -23.34
N LEU A 115 -7.57 -2.90 -22.27
CA LEU A 115 -7.64 -1.48 -21.92
C LEU A 115 -6.92 -0.59 -22.96
N GLU A 116 -5.82 -1.08 -23.51
CA GLU A 116 -5.18 -0.42 -24.64
C GLU A 116 -6.08 -0.40 -25.88
N LEU A 117 -6.71 -1.53 -26.21
CA LEU A 117 -7.62 -1.63 -27.36
C LEU A 117 -8.89 -0.78 -27.19
N SER A 118 -9.38 -0.60 -25.96
CA SER A 118 -10.58 0.21 -25.69
C SER A 118 -10.41 1.69 -26.03
N ARG A 119 -9.17 2.16 -26.24
CA ARG A 119 -8.92 3.52 -26.75
C ARG A 119 -9.37 3.70 -28.20
N TYR A 120 -9.40 2.61 -28.95
CA TYR A 120 -9.66 2.62 -30.39
C TYR A 120 -11.00 1.99 -30.75
N VAL A 121 -11.55 1.15 -29.87
CA VAL A 121 -12.74 0.34 -30.15
C VAL A 121 -13.82 0.65 -29.11
N VAL A 122 -14.98 1.09 -29.61
CA VAL A 122 -16.20 1.26 -28.83
C VAL A 122 -17.20 0.20 -29.27
N MET A 123 -17.73 -0.57 -28.31
CA MET A 123 -18.76 -1.56 -28.57
C MET A 123 -20.10 -1.09 -28.02
N ASP A 124 -21.10 -1.02 -28.88
CA ASP A 124 -22.49 -0.87 -28.49
C ASP A 124 -23.13 -2.27 -28.44
N THR A 125 -23.36 -2.75 -27.23
CA THR A 125 -23.92 -4.09 -26.99
C THR A 125 -25.42 -4.19 -27.30
N ILE A 126 -26.14 -3.05 -27.32
CA ILE A 126 -27.57 -3.00 -27.61
C ILE A 126 -27.78 -3.17 -29.11
N ASN A 127 -27.06 -2.37 -29.90
CA ASN A 127 -27.15 -2.41 -31.36
C ASN A 127 -26.25 -3.49 -31.99
N LYS A 128 -25.43 -4.18 -31.18
CA LYS A 128 -24.38 -5.10 -31.63
C LYS A 128 -23.45 -4.47 -32.68
N THR A 129 -23.13 -3.19 -32.50
CA THR A 129 -22.23 -2.45 -33.39
C THR A 129 -20.88 -2.23 -32.72
N MET A 130 -19.82 -2.31 -33.52
CA MET A 130 -18.46 -2.01 -33.08
C MET A 130 -17.95 -0.83 -33.91
N ILE A 131 -17.56 0.23 -33.24
CA ILE A 131 -17.00 1.44 -33.83
C ILE A 131 -15.50 1.39 -33.61
N ILE A 132 -14.73 1.44 -34.70
CA ILE A 132 -13.27 1.38 -34.66
C ILE A 132 -12.73 2.72 -35.19
N ASP A 133 -11.98 3.43 -34.36
CA ASP A 133 -11.31 4.67 -34.74
C ASP A 133 -10.05 4.35 -35.56
N LYS A 134 -10.22 4.36 -36.89
CA LYS A 134 -9.13 4.08 -37.83
C LYS A 134 -7.99 5.10 -37.72
N THR A 135 -8.31 6.37 -37.51
CA THR A 135 -7.31 7.46 -37.44
C THR A 135 -6.41 7.29 -36.24
N ALA A 136 -7.00 7.06 -35.06
CA ALA A 136 -6.23 6.84 -33.84
C ALA A 136 -5.39 5.54 -33.90
N LEU A 137 -5.89 4.49 -34.56
CA LEU A 137 -5.11 3.26 -34.80
C LEU A 137 -3.90 3.52 -35.69
N THR A 138 -4.06 4.24 -36.79
CA THR A 138 -2.95 4.55 -37.70
C THR A 138 -1.91 5.45 -37.05
N ASP A 139 -2.35 6.43 -36.26
CA ASP A 139 -1.44 7.33 -35.52
C ASP A 139 -0.63 6.56 -34.47
N ALA A 140 -1.22 5.52 -33.88
CA ALA A 140 -0.56 4.60 -32.96
C ALA A 140 0.29 3.52 -33.67
N GLY A 141 0.37 3.54 -35.01
CA GLY A 141 1.19 2.63 -35.81
C GLY A 141 0.54 1.30 -36.20
N TYR A 142 -0.77 1.14 -35.96
CA TYR A 142 -1.51 -0.07 -36.35
C TYR A 142 -1.99 -0.01 -37.79
N THR A 143 -1.95 -1.15 -38.48
CA THR A 143 -2.55 -1.33 -39.82
C THR A 143 -3.86 -2.08 -39.69
N LEU A 144 -4.97 -1.46 -40.13
CA LEU A 144 -6.28 -2.08 -40.14
C LEU A 144 -6.44 -2.97 -41.39
N VAL A 145 -6.65 -4.27 -41.19
CA VAL A 145 -6.94 -5.24 -42.25
C VAL A 145 -8.38 -5.73 -42.10
N THR A 146 -9.19 -5.59 -43.15
CA THR A 146 -10.56 -6.10 -43.23
C THR A 146 -10.64 -7.16 -44.33
N HIS A 147 -11.21 -8.33 -44.04
CA HIS A 147 -11.40 -9.45 -44.97
C HIS A 147 -12.84 -9.55 -45.46
#